data_AF-A0A8T5QJK2-F1
#
_entry.id   AF-A0A8T5QJK2-F1
#
_cell.length_a   1.000
_cell.length_b   1.000
_cell.length_c   1.000
_cell.angle_alpha   90.00
_cell.angle_beta   90.00
_cell.angle_gamma   90.00
#
_symmetry.space_group_name_H-M   'P 1'
#
loop_
_entity.id
_entity.type
_entity.pdbx_description
1 polymer ?
#
loop_
_entity_poly.entity_id
_entity_poly.type
_entity_poly.pdbx_seq_one_letter_code
_entity_poly.pdbx_strand_id
1 'polypeptide(L)'
;MEELTLICNPGNTYKPVNQPKGVSELYEKLAFEDYDNLVTFHPDYMPFINNHDFKKKIGEKQGWDLNLTVFAQQPVIQVGNIKQHFISTCYLFNPYPRWGELVFPDLDVIEIQGNIQAGEAINKILELYESNGWKVHKLTEKIKQRVDITPNPNGYAITQAKEGKIDIADHQALREIAQQKTGYSLDKLCF
;
A
#
# COMPACT_ATOMS: atom_id res chain seq x y z
N MET A 1 -9.21 10.41 -16.34
CA MET A 1 -8.61 10.49 -15.00
C MET A 1 -7.31 9.73 -15.10
N GLU A 2 -6.21 10.35 -14.70
CA GLU A 2 -4.91 9.68 -14.68
C GLU A 2 -4.89 8.68 -13.52
N GLU A 3 -4.34 7.50 -13.74
CA GLU A 3 -4.17 6.44 -12.74
C GLU A 3 -2.71 6.06 -12.77
N LEU A 4 -2.02 6.27 -11.66
CA LEU A 4 -0.60 5.98 -11.49
C LEU A 4 -0.43 5.06 -10.31
N THR A 5 0.47 4.09 -10.45
CA THR A 5 0.71 3.10 -9.41
C THR A 5 2.18 3.04 -9.06
N LEU A 6 2.51 3.02 -7.78
CA LEU A 6 3.83 2.65 -7.27
C LEU A 6 3.80 1.22 -6.77
N ILE A 7 4.81 0.46 -7.15
CA ILE A 7 5.12 -0.84 -6.58
C ILE A 7 6.36 -0.67 -5.70
N CYS A 8 6.18 -0.75 -4.40
CA CYS A 8 7.19 -0.45 -3.38
C CYS A 8 7.62 -1.74 -2.68
N ASN A 9 8.86 -2.16 -2.90
CA ASN A 9 9.44 -3.36 -2.30
C ASN A 9 10.55 -2.98 -1.30
N PRO A 10 10.48 -3.41 -0.03
CA PRO A 10 11.50 -3.09 0.96
C PRO A 10 12.87 -3.68 0.61
N GLY A 11 12.95 -4.72 -0.22
CA GLY A 11 14.19 -5.24 -0.80
C GLY A 11 15.19 -5.72 0.25
N ASN A 12 16.19 -4.89 0.55
CA ASN A 12 17.19 -5.19 1.59
C ASN A 12 17.07 -4.24 2.80
N THR A 13 16.13 -3.29 2.81
CA THR A 13 15.99 -2.25 3.84
C THR A 13 15.94 -2.83 5.25
N TYR A 14 15.27 -3.97 5.41
CA TYR A 14 15.14 -4.62 6.71
C TYR A 14 16.31 -5.52 7.09
N LYS A 15 17.17 -5.93 6.14
CA LYS A 15 18.25 -6.91 6.39
C LYS A 15 19.30 -6.49 7.42
N PRO A 16 19.71 -5.22 7.51
CA PRO A 16 20.65 -4.80 8.56
C PRO A 16 20.04 -4.90 9.97
N VAL A 17 18.71 -4.95 10.05
CA VAL A 17 17.96 -4.93 11.30
C VAL A 17 17.59 -6.36 11.68
N ASN A 18 18.53 -7.04 12.31
CA ASN A 18 18.40 -8.45 12.73
C ASN A 18 17.40 -8.68 13.89
N GLN A 19 16.46 -7.77 14.14
CA GLN A 19 15.48 -7.87 15.21
C GLN A 19 14.12 -7.29 14.76
N PRO A 20 13.00 -8.01 15.00
CA PRO A 20 11.66 -7.54 14.63
C PRO A 20 11.32 -6.12 15.14
N LYS A 21 11.78 -5.77 16.34
CA LYS A 21 11.54 -4.44 16.93
C LYS A 21 12.12 -3.30 16.10
N GLY A 22 13.37 -3.43 15.63
CA GLY A 22 13.98 -2.35 14.85
C GLY A 22 13.33 -2.20 13.46
N VAL A 23 12.76 -3.29 12.93
CA VAL A 23 11.99 -3.24 11.69
C VAL A 23 10.68 -2.49 11.92
N SER A 24 10.06 -2.68 13.09
CA SER A 24 8.93 -1.87 13.56
C SER A 24 9.27 -0.40 13.55
N GLU A 25 10.38 -0.04 14.18
CA GLU A 25 10.79 1.36 14.27
C GLU A 25 11.05 1.98 12.88
N LEU A 26 11.64 1.22 11.93
CA LEU A 26 11.84 1.68 10.56
C LEU A 26 10.52 1.86 9.80
N TYR A 27 9.62 0.89 9.87
CA TYR A 27 8.35 0.97 9.16
C TYR A 27 7.40 1.98 9.79
N GLU A 28 7.33 2.06 11.12
CA GLU A 28 6.57 3.08 11.85
C GLU A 28 7.07 4.46 11.48
N LYS A 29 8.39 4.69 11.44
CA LYS A 29 8.94 5.97 11.00
C LYS A 29 8.47 6.32 9.58
N LEU A 30 8.55 5.38 8.64
CA LEU A 30 8.06 5.59 7.27
C LEU A 30 6.55 5.88 7.26
N ALA A 31 5.74 5.12 8.00
CA ALA A 31 4.30 5.28 8.07
C ALA A 31 3.90 6.62 8.72
N PHE A 32 4.62 7.07 9.74
CA PHE A 32 4.43 8.39 10.34
C PHE A 32 4.84 9.50 9.37
N GLU A 33 5.96 9.37 8.66
CA GLU A 33 6.36 10.34 7.64
C GLU A 33 5.35 10.41 6.49
N ASP A 34 4.84 9.25 6.05
CA ASP A 34 3.79 9.14 5.04
C ASP A 34 2.51 9.85 5.51
N TYR A 35 2.05 9.54 6.71
CA TYR A 35 0.84 10.12 7.29
C TYR A 35 0.94 11.62 7.62
N ASP A 36 2.01 12.05 8.28
CA ASP A 36 2.13 13.43 8.79
C ASP A 36 2.52 14.42 7.70
N ASN A 37 3.40 14.02 6.76
CA ASN A 37 4.06 14.98 5.88
C ASN A 37 3.74 14.78 4.41
N LEU A 38 3.31 13.59 4.01
CA LEU A 38 3.22 13.23 2.61
C LEU A 38 1.82 12.90 2.14
N VAL A 39 0.91 12.45 3.00
CA VAL A 39 -0.45 12.08 2.62
C VAL A 39 -1.41 12.53 3.72
N THR A 40 -2.11 13.64 3.49
CA THR A 40 -3.20 14.07 4.37
C THR A 40 -4.54 13.60 3.82
N PHE A 41 -5.30 12.88 4.66
CA PHE A 41 -6.61 12.34 4.33
C PHE A 41 -7.75 13.29 4.70
N HIS A 42 -8.95 13.03 4.19
CA HIS A 42 -10.15 13.77 4.56
C HIS A 42 -10.44 13.69 6.07
N PRO A 43 -10.89 14.75 6.77
CA PRO A 43 -11.14 14.71 8.22
C PRO A 43 -12.08 13.58 8.69
N ASP A 44 -13.06 13.23 7.86
CA ASP A 44 -13.98 12.10 8.11
C ASP A 44 -13.28 10.72 8.13
N TYR A 45 -11.99 10.66 7.78
CA TYR A 45 -11.15 9.47 7.80
C TYR A 45 -10.56 9.15 9.19
N MET A 46 -10.39 10.15 10.06
CA MET A 46 -9.70 10.00 11.36
C MET A 46 -10.22 8.89 12.28
N PRO A 47 -11.53 8.54 12.31
CA PRO A 47 -12.02 7.45 13.17
C PRO A 47 -11.58 6.02 12.78
N PHE A 48 -10.80 5.83 11.70
CA PHE A 48 -10.66 4.53 11.03
C PHE A 48 -9.23 3.99 10.90
N ILE A 49 -8.24 4.57 11.58
CA ILE A 49 -6.83 4.11 11.55
C ILE A 49 -6.69 2.60 11.89
N ASN A 50 -7.68 2.01 12.59
CA ASN A 50 -7.70 0.59 12.96
C ASN A 50 -8.60 -0.31 12.09
N ASN A 51 -9.33 0.23 11.11
CA ASN A 51 -10.34 -0.50 10.32
C ASN A 51 -9.96 -0.53 8.84
N HIS A 52 -9.23 -1.57 8.43
CA HIS A 52 -9.00 -1.84 7.01
C HIS A 52 -10.31 -2.22 6.30
N ASP A 53 -10.43 -1.84 5.04
CA ASP A 53 -11.62 -2.11 4.23
C ASP A 53 -11.67 -3.56 3.76
N PHE A 54 -10.52 -4.22 3.58
CA PHE A 54 -10.49 -5.63 3.20
C PHE A 54 -9.22 -6.32 3.67
N LYS A 55 -9.35 -7.57 4.10
CA LYS A 55 -8.24 -8.45 4.39
C LYS A 55 -8.53 -9.86 3.90
N LYS A 56 -7.58 -10.46 3.21
CA LYS A 56 -7.70 -11.84 2.70
C LYS A 56 -6.35 -12.54 2.71
N LYS A 57 -6.34 -13.81 3.14
CA LYS A 57 -5.22 -14.72 2.92
C LYS A 57 -5.10 -15.03 1.44
N ILE A 58 -3.95 -14.69 0.86
CA ILE A 58 -3.65 -14.81 -0.58
C ILE A 58 -2.52 -15.82 -0.87
N GLY A 59 -1.99 -16.46 0.16
CA GLY A 59 -0.99 -17.51 0.04
C GLY A 59 -0.29 -17.84 1.35
N GLU A 60 0.81 -18.55 1.23
CA GLU A 60 1.76 -18.85 2.31
C GLU A 60 3.17 -18.54 1.79
N LYS A 61 4.02 -18.02 2.67
CA LYS A 61 5.38 -17.56 2.38
C LYS A 61 6.31 -18.00 3.51
N GLN A 62 7.27 -18.89 3.25
CA GLN A 62 8.18 -19.45 4.26
C GLN A 62 7.49 -19.93 5.56
N GLY A 63 6.31 -20.53 5.43
CA GLY A 63 5.51 -20.98 6.55
C GLY A 63 4.51 -19.94 7.09
N TRP A 64 4.55 -18.69 6.64
CA TRP A 64 3.75 -17.59 7.16
C TRP A 64 2.60 -17.28 6.22
N ASP A 65 1.43 -17.00 6.75
CA ASP A 65 0.25 -16.72 5.93
C ASP A 65 0.41 -15.36 5.26
N LEU A 66 0.43 -15.28 3.93
CA LEU A 66 0.50 -13.99 3.25
C LEU A 66 -0.91 -13.41 3.13
N ASN A 67 -1.15 -12.26 3.75
CA ASN A 67 -2.39 -11.53 3.65
C ASN A 67 -2.24 -10.32 2.75
N LEU A 68 -3.25 -10.08 1.93
CA LEU A 68 -3.51 -8.77 1.35
C LEU A 68 -4.37 -7.98 2.32
N THR A 69 -3.91 -6.80 2.73
CA THR A 69 -4.72 -5.78 3.40
C THR A 69 -4.94 -4.63 2.43
N VAL A 70 -6.18 -4.20 2.28
CA VAL A 70 -6.53 -3.02 1.48
C VAL A 70 -7.16 -1.98 2.41
N PHE A 71 -6.53 -0.82 2.47
CA PHE A 71 -7.16 0.41 2.93
C PHE A 71 -7.73 1.00 1.64
N ALA A 72 -9.05 1.04 1.50
CA ALA A 72 -9.72 1.22 0.22
C ALA A 72 -9.30 2.50 -0.51
N GLN A 73 -9.94 2.69 -1.67
CA GLN A 73 -9.95 3.95 -2.39
C GLN A 73 -10.37 5.11 -1.47
N GLN A 74 -9.41 5.87 -0.99
CA GLN A 74 -9.55 6.91 0.02
C GLN A 74 -9.24 8.29 -0.56
N PRO A 75 -10.02 9.32 -0.23
CA PRO A 75 -9.72 10.67 -0.63
C PRO A 75 -8.53 11.20 0.16
N VAL A 76 -7.52 11.62 -0.60
CA VAL A 76 -6.36 12.35 -0.14
C VAL A 76 -6.56 13.80 -0.54
N ILE A 77 -6.42 14.72 0.41
CA ILE A 77 -6.57 16.17 0.20
C ILE A 77 -5.23 16.80 -0.16
N GLN A 78 -4.14 16.23 0.35
CA GLN A 78 -2.83 16.83 0.21
C GLN A 78 -1.74 15.76 0.09
N VAL A 79 -0.80 15.99 -0.84
CA VAL A 79 0.45 15.24 -0.92
C VAL A 79 1.66 16.16 -0.88
N GLY A 80 2.38 16.18 0.25
CA GLY A 80 3.40 17.20 0.52
C GLY A 80 2.82 18.61 0.43
N ASN A 81 3.21 19.39 -0.58
CA ASN A 81 2.73 20.77 -0.78
C ASN A 81 1.56 20.85 -1.79
N ILE A 82 1.14 19.72 -2.35
CA ILE A 82 0.15 19.65 -3.42
C ILE A 82 -1.23 19.51 -2.76
N LYS A 83 -2.10 20.50 -2.92
CA LYS A 83 -3.46 20.51 -2.34
C LYS A 83 -4.50 20.23 -3.41
N GLN A 84 -4.86 18.97 -3.57
CA GLN A 84 -5.79 18.51 -4.61
C GLN A 84 -6.49 17.24 -4.14
N HIS A 85 -7.72 17.04 -4.60
CA HIS A 85 -8.46 15.81 -4.32
C HIS A 85 -7.93 14.69 -5.20
N PHE A 86 -7.33 13.69 -4.56
CA PHE A 86 -6.91 12.42 -5.15
C PHE A 86 -7.67 11.28 -4.50
N ILE A 87 -7.80 10.16 -5.20
CA ILE A 87 -8.18 8.89 -4.59
C ILE A 87 -6.93 8.02 -4.52
N SER A 88 -6.53 7.63 -3.31
CA SER A 88 -5.43 6.69 -3.07
C SER A 88 -5.97 5.32 -2.72
N THR A 89 -5.37 4.25 -3.24
CA THR A 89 -5.63 2.87 -2.82
C THR A 89 -4.31 2.24 -2.39
N CYS A 90 -4.21 1.81 -1.15
CA CYS A 90 -2.99 1.20 -0.61
C CYS A 90 -3.19 -0.29 -0.38
N TYR A 91 -2.31 -1.10 -0.98
CA TYR A 91 -2.32 -2.56 -0.89
C TYR A 91 -1.08 -3.01 -0.12
N LEU A 92 -1.29 -3.55 1.09
CA LEU A 92 -0.20 -4.10 1.89
C LEU A 92 -0.21 -5.62 1.80
N PHE A 93 0.89 -6.20 1.34
CA PHE A 93 1.14 -7.63 1.38
C PHE A 93 1.90 -7.94 2.67
N ASN A 94 1.16 -8.32 3.70
CA ASN A 94 1.70 -8.58 5.02
C ASN A 94 1.77 -10.09 5.24
N PRO A 95 2.97 -10.66 5.47
CA PRO A 95 3.03 -11.97 6.08
C PRO A 95 2.29 -11.93 7.43
N TYR A 96 1.70 -13.02 7.87
CA TYR A 96 1.00 -13.14 9.13
C TYR A 96 1.71 -14.19 9.94
N PRO A 97 2.15 -13.84 11.14
CA PRO A 97 3.03 -14.70 11.89
C PRO A 97 2.21 -15.83 12.50
N ARG A 98 2.82 -17.01 12.60
CA ARG A 98 2.20 -18.14 13.30
C ARG A 98 1.98 -17.87 14.81
N TRP A 99 2.66 -16.88 15.38
CA TRP A 99 2.73 -16.65 16.83
C TRP A 99 2.30 -15.24 17.29
N GLY A 100 1.60 -14.48 16.45
CA GLY A 100 1.00 -13.20 16.86
C GLY A 100 1.94 -11.99 16.94
N GLU A 101 3.12 -12.05 16.34
CA GLU A 101 4.06 -10.92 16.26
C GLU A 101 3.61 -9.82 15.27
N LEU A 102 4.30 -8.68 15.28
CA LEU A 102 4.13 -7.61 14.30
C LEU A 102 4.75 -8.05 12.97
N VAL A 103 4.01 -7.92 11.88
CA VAL A 103 4.57 -8.18 10.56
C VAL A 103 4.35 -6.99 9.65
N PHE A 104 5.47 -6.53 9.11
CA PHE A 104 5.60 -5.38 8.24
C PHE A 104 5.35 -5.77 6.79
N PRO A 105 4.89 -4.84 5.95
CA PRO A 105 4.62 -5.13 4.56
C PRO A 105 5.88 -5.62 3.85
N ASP A 106 5.72 -6.76 3.20
CA ASP A 106 6.71 -7.38 2.32
C ASP A 106 6.59 -6.83 0.89
N LEU A 107 5.46 -6.18 0.59
CA LEU A 107 5.22 -5.38 -0.60
C LEU A 107 4.15 -4.33 -0.25
N ASP A 108 4.39 -3.09 -0.63
CA ASP A 108 3.40 -2.01 -0.59
C ASP A 108 3.10 -1.57 -2.03
N VAL A 109 1.84 -1.34 -2.35
CA VAL A 109 1.41 -0.80 -3.63
C VAL A 109 0.49 0.36 -3.38
N ILE A 110 0.79 1.50 -4.01
CA ILE A 110 0.02 2.73 -3.87
C ILE A 110 -0.50 3.12 -5.24
N GLU A 111 -1.82 3.13 -5.41
CA GLU A 111 -2.49 3.61 -6.61
C GLU A 111 -3.10 4.98 -6.34
N ILE A 112 -2.69 6.00 -7.10
CA ILE A 112 -3.32 7.32 -7.08
C ILE A 112 -4.13 7.52 -8.35
N GLN A 113 -5.41 7.85 -8.17
CA GLN A 113 -6.31 8.27 -9.22
C GLN A 113 -6.59 9.77 -9.06
N GLY A 114 -6.41 10.53 -10.14
CA GLY A 114 -6.55 11.99 -10.07
C GLY A 114 -6.48 12.68 -11.43
N ASN A 115 -6.36 14.01 -11.38
CA ASN A 115 -6.16 14.86 -12.56
C ASN A 115 -4.67 15.19 -12.75
N ILE A 116 -4.38 16.33 -13.39
CA ILE A 116 -3.05 16.79 -13.85
C ILE A 116 -1.94 16.69 -12.79
N GLN A 117 -2.25 16.77 -11.49
CA GLN A 117 -1.24 16.74 -10.41
C GLN A 117 -1.01 15.35 -9.79
N ALA A 118 -1.69 14.30 -10.25
CA ALA A 118 -1.45 12.93 -9.78
C ALA A 118 0.00 12.50 -10.03
N GLY A 119 0.57 12.93 -11.16
CA GLY A 119 1.98 12.71 -11.50
C GLY A 119 2.97 13.36 -10.53
N GLU A 120 2.67 14.55 -10.01
CA GLU A 120 3.51 15.23 -9.02
C GLU A 120 3.38 14.58 -7.64
N ALA A 121 2.15 14.24 -7.25
CA ALA A 121 1.86 13.55 -5.99
C ALA A 121 2.57 12.19 -5.91
N ILE A 122 2.45 11.37 -6.96
CA ILE A 122 3.09 10.06 -6.98
C ILE A 122 4.62 10.15 -6.96
N ASN A 123 5.21 11.20 -7.54
CA ASN A 123 6.65 11.41 -7.48
C ASN A 123 7.13 11.74 -6.06
N LYS A 124 6.36 12.50 -5.27
CA LYS A 124 6.69 12.76 -3.85
C LYS A 124 6.66 11.48 -3.01
N ILE A 125 5.68 10.62 -3.25
CA ILE A 125 5.59 9.32 -2.57
C ILE A 125 6.76 8.43 -2.99
N LEU A 126 7.09 8.41 -4.29
CA LEU A 126 8.26 7.69 -4.79
C LEU A 126 9.55 8.14 -4.08
N GLU A 127 9.78 9.45 -4.00
CA GLU A 127 10.95 10.04 -3.32
C GLU A 127 11.03 9.60 -1.85
N LEU A 128 9.92 9.57 -1.11
CA LEU A 128 9.88 9.09 0.27
C LEU A 128 10.37 7.65 0.38
N TYR A 129 9.76 6.74 -0.38
CA TYR A 129 10.06 5.32 -0.28
C TYR A 129 11.51 5.04 -0.68
N GLU A 130 11.99 5.66 -1.77
CA GLU A 130 13.40 5.55 -2.19
C GLU A 130 14.36 6.11 -1.15
N SER A 131 14.05 7.25 -0.52
CA SER A 131 14.88 7.84 0.54
C SER A 131 14.98 6.95 1.79
N ASN A 132 13.97 6.10 2.02
CA ASN A 132 13.96 5.08 3.08
C ASN A 132 14.54 3.73 2.60
N GLY A 133 15.19 3.70 1.43
CA GLY A 133 15.92 2.55 0.90
C GLY A 133 15.06 1.52 0.16
N TRP A 134 13.76 1.77 -0.01
CA TRP A 134 12.88 0.86 -0.72
C TRP A 134 13.16 0.90 -2.23
N LYS A 135 12.97 -0.24 -2.89
CA LYS A 135 12.97 -0.33 -4.35
C LYS A 135 11.58 0.00 -4.85
N VAL A 136 11.44 1.12 -5.54
CA VAL A 136 10.15 1.61 -6.03
C VAL A 136 10.12 1.50 -7.55
N HIS A 137 8.97 1.14 -8.11
CA HIS A 137 8.72 1.23 -9.54
C HIS A 137 7.41 1.96 -9.81
N LYS A 138 7.48 3.03 -10.61
CA LYS A 138 6.31 3.78 -11.08
C LYS A 138 5.75 3.15 -12.36
N LEU A 139 4.50 2.72 -12.29
CA LEU A 139 3.70 2.30 -13.43
C LEU A 139 2.89 3.49 -13.94
N THR A 140 3.03 3.75 -15.24
CA THR A 140 2.25 4.76 -15.96
C THR A 140 1.03 4.15 -16.67
N GLU A 141 0.93 2.82 -16.67
CA GLU A 141 -0.19 2.10 -17.26
C GLU A 141 -1.10 1.55 -16.17
N LYS A 142 -2.41 1.62 -16.42
CA LYS A 142 -3.44 1.03 -15.56
C LYS A 142 -3.29 -0.49 -15.48
N ILE A 143 -3.43 -1.03 -14.28
CA ILE A 143 -3.53 -2.48 -14.07
C ILE A 143 -4.86 -2.98 -14.61
N LYS A 144 -4.79 -3.85 -15.63
CA LYS A 144 -5.98 -4.32 -16.38
C LYS A 144 -6.80 -5.35 -15.61
N GLN A 145 -6.14 -6.18 -14.80
CA GLN A 145 -6.78 -7.25 -14.04
C GLN A 145 -7.27 -6.67 -12.72
N ARG A 146 -8.59 -6.48 -12.60
CA ARG A 146 -9.24 -5.92 -11.42
C ARG A 146 -10.38 -6.81 -10.95
N VAL A 147 -10.70 -6.72 -9.67
CA VAL A 147 -11.71 -7.54 -8.99
C VAL A 147 -12.57 -6.67 -8.09
N ASP A 148 -13.87 -6.95 -8.07
CA ASP A 148 -14.78 -6.34 -7.11
C ASP A 148 -14.66 -7.04 -5.76
N ILE A 149 -14.56 -6.26 -4.69
CA ILE A 149 -14.63 -6.75 -3.31
C ILE A 149 -15.74 -6.03 -2.54
N THR A 150 -16.28 -6.71 -1.53
CA THR A 150 -17.16 -6.09 -0.54
C THR A 150 -16.30 -5.52 0.59
N PRO A 151 -16.29 -4.19 0.79
CA PRO A 151 -15.50 -3.59 1.85
C PRO A 151 -16.13 -3.87 3.23
N ASN A 152 -15.33 -3.66 4.28
CA ASN A 152 -15.76 -3.68 5.66
C ASN A 152 -16.94 -2.71 5.85
N PRO A 153 -18.07 -3.14 6.44
CA PRO A 153 -19.24 -2.30 6.67
C PRO A 153 -19.02 -1.17 7.71
N ASN A 154 -17.84 -1.11 8.32
CA ASN A 154 -17.42 0.00 9.16
C ASN A 154 -16.26 0.80 8.52
N GLY A 155 -15.95 0.60 7.24
CA GLY A 155 -14.86 1.27 6.54
C GLY A 155 -15.30 2.50 5.75
N TYR A 156 -14.36 3.40 5.45
CA TYR A 156 -14.62 4.63 4.68
C TYR A 156 -15.17 4.33 3.28
N ALA A 157 -14.72 3.20 2.69
CA ALA A 157 -15.07 2.78 1.34
C ALA A 157 -16.57 2.73 1.05
N ILE A 158 -17.40 2.42 2.05
CA ILE A 158 -18.87 2.30 1.88
C ILE A 158 -19.47 3.59 1.35
N THR A 159 -18.94 4.73 1.79
CA THR A 159 -19.45 6.05 1.38
C THR A 159 -19.16 6.36 -0.09
N GLN A 160 -18.18 5.67 -0.69
CA GLN A 160 -17.77 5.81 -2.08
C GLN A 160 -18.14 4.58 -2.94
N ALA A 161 -18.48 3.46 -2.30
CA ALA A 161 -18.74 2.19 -2.97
C ALA A 161 -20.05 2.24 -3.75
N LYS A 162 -19.97 2.07 -5.06
CA LYS A 162 -21.15 1.87 -5.89
C LYS A 162 -21.73 0.49 -5.57
N GLU A 163 -22.99 0.45 -5.17
CA GLU A 163 -23.71 -0.81 -4.89
C GLU A 163 -23.05 -1.68 -3.79
N GLY A 164 -22.27 -1.07 -2.88
CA GLY A 164 -21.60 -1.77 -1.79
C GLY A 164 -20.37 -2.59 -2.22
N LYS A 165 -19.77 -2.29 -3.38
CA LYS A 165 -18.53 -2.89 -3.85
C LYS A 165 -17.49 -1.84 -4.22
N ILE A 166 -16.21 -2.23 -4.16
CA ILE A 166 -15.09 -1.44 -4.67
C ILE A 166 -14.25 -2.27 -5.64
N ASP A 167 -13.78 -1.63 -6.71
CA ASP A 167 -12.96 -2.22 -7.78
C ASP A 167 -11.47 -2.03 -7.47
N ILE A 168 -10.76 -3.12 -7.23
CA ILE A 168 -9.35 -3.11 -6.83
C ILE A 168 -8.49 -3.91 -7.80
N ALA A 169 -7.20 -3.61 -7.87
CA ALA A 169 -6.26 -4.41 -8.64
C ALA A 169 -6.16 -5.85 -8.09
N ASP A 170 -6.10 -6.83 -8.99
CA ASP A 170 -5.96 -8.23 -8.62
C ASP A 170 -4.60 -8.51 -7.97
N HIS A 171 -4.61 -9.28 -6.88
CA HIS A 171 -3.41 -9.52 -6.09
C HIS A 171 -2.37 -10.39 -6.79
N GLN A 172 -2.77 -11.24 -7.74
CA GLN A 172 -1.83 -12.02 -8.55
C GLN A 172 -1.14 -11.11 -9.56
N ALA A 173 -1.92 -10.25 -10.24
CA ALA A 173 -1.40 -9.24 -11.15
C ALA A 173 -0.36 -8.32 -10.48
N LEU A 174 -0.69 -7.80 -9.30
CA LEU A 174 0.21 -6.95 -8.51
C LEU A 174 1.54 -7.65 -8.19
N ARG A 175 1.49 -8.92 -7.75
CA ARG A 175 2.70 -9.69 -7.43
C ARG A 175 3.54 -9.99 -8.67
N GLU A 176 2.92 -10.35 -9.79
CA GLU A 176 3.63 -10.61 -11.05
C GLU A 176 4.36 -9.36 -11.54
N ILE A 177 3.69 -8.21 -11.51
CA ILE A 177 4.31 -6.92 -11.86
C ILE A 177 5.45 -6.60 -10.90
N ALA A 178 5.24 -6.77 -9.59
CA ALA A 178 6.29 -6.55 -8.60
C ALA A 178 7.51 -7.45 -8.85
N GLN A 179 7.29 -8.72 -9.16
CA GLN A 179 8.36 -9.66 -9.47
C GLN A 179 9.17 -9.21 -10.69
N GLN A 180 8.48 -8.80 -11.76
CA GLN A 180 9.12 -8.35 -13.00
C GLN A 180 9.84 -7.01 -12.85
N LYS A 181 9.29 -6.07 -12.06
CA LYS A 181 9.74 -4.67 -12.04
C LYS A 181 10.67 -4.32 -10.89
N THR A 182 10.48 -4.92 -9.71
CA THR A 182 11.28 -4.61 -8.51
C THR A 182 12.15 -5.79 -8.07
N GLY A 183 12.04 -6.93 -8.75
CA GLY A 183 12.68 -8.19 -8.35
C GLY A 183 12.06 -8.78 -7.08
N TYR A 184 10.80 -8.43 -6.78
CA TYR A 184 10.04 -9.05 -5.69
C TYR A 184 10.02 -10.57 -5.88
N SER A 185 10.24 -11.32 -4.80
CA SER A 185 10.27 -12.77 -4.86
C SER A 185 9.68 -13.33 -3.58
N LEU A 186 8.79 -14.32 -3.75
CA LEU A 186 8.22 -15.03 -2.62
C LEU A 186 9.28 -15.83 -1.84
N ASP A 187 10.40 -16.17 -2.50
CA ASP A 187 11.47 -16.97 -1.92
C ASP A 187 12.53 -16.12 -1.19
N LYS A 188 12.69 -14.86 -1.60
CA LYS A 188 13.71 -13.95 -1.08
C LYS A 188 13.05 -12.97 -0.12
N LEU A 189 12.91 -13.40 1.12
CA LEU A 189 12.34 -12.60 2.19
C LEU A 189 13.31 -11.55 2.74
N CYS A 190 12.72 -10.51 3.33
CA CYS A 190 13.36 -9.75 4.40
C CYS A 190 13.35 -10.51 5.75
N PHE A 191 12.42 -11.45 5.97
CA PHE A 191 12.25 -12.27 7.18
C PHE A 191 12.13 -13.77 6.90
#